data_AF-A0A7Y4KIP8-F1
#
_entry.id   AF-A0A7Y4KIP8-F1
#
_cell.length_a   1.000
_cell.length_b   1.000
_cell.length_c   1.000
_cell.angle_alpha   90.00
_cell.angle_beta   90.00
_cell.angle_gamma   90.00
#
_symmetry.space_group_name_H-M   'P 1'
#
loop_
_entity.id
_entity.type
_entity.pdbx_description
1 polymer ?
#
loop_
_entity_poly.entity_id
_entity_poly.type
_entity_poly.pdbx_seq_one_letter_code
_entity_poly.pdbx_strand_id
1 'polypeptide(L)'
;MLVFISHSTDPKAAGDKAYLDALVGVLKEPEFKVLLDSKSLEGSDDWPRELDAYMDECHAAVILFSRRALDSPWVNKEAAILSGRRAREPEFLLLCVALDGVSGEEVRKNNRFAAMELGRWEFVAPGTPAEVVARILNKCRERAPAPCKTPMDRLARKLTGMFERANLEELEDAAHGLGIEVSGLRGRRHEDLARRLANALAKARLEDLYPFVRALAPIIGGPETQKLIRYVRSLWVDAEAAGRILPIAERQGPRRVIGLNGRRLRQFTATCYLERAYREDPVYKLIHVDGALGQNAFEEVEAQIEKHFMDQEPDLEELDQYLRETPIRYFVLLPAPVPEPELLGRLQARFPRLTFALATGRDAHDDPGLKHLPELVLLEPPLHTERERKAWQLQIDLKVILRNVSEEHS
;
A
#
# COMPACT_ATOMS: atom_id res chain seq x y z
N MET A 1 4.33 -17.84 13.47
CA MET A 1 4.61 -16.59 12.73
C MET A 1 4.61 -16.86 11.23
N LEU A 2 3.98 -16.02 10.41
CA LEU A 2 4.01 -16.16 8.94
C LEU A 2 5.18 -15.35 8.36
N VAL A 3 6.01 -15.97 7.53
CA VAL A 3 7.14 -15.32 6.86
C VAL A 3 6.94 -15.40 5.35
N PHE A 4 6.88 -14.25 4.69
CA PHE A 4 6.80 -14.17 3.23
C PHE A 4 8.20 -14.12 2.60
N ILE A 5 8.44 -14.90 1.55
CA ILE A 5 9.71 -14.90 0.83
C ILE A 5 9.50 -14.48 -0.62
N SER A 6 9.95 -13.26 -0.92
CA SER A 6 10.08 -12.73 -2.28
C SER A 6 11.39 -13.19 -2.89
N HIS A 7 11.33 -13.79 -4.09
CA HIS A 7 12.54 -14.25 -4.76
C HIS A 7 12.35 -14.35 -6.29
N SER A 8 13.47 -14.33 -7.02
CA SER A 8 13.50 -14.79 -8.40
C SER A 8 14.76 -15.63 -8.59
N THR A 9 14.70 -16.88 -8.14
CA THR A 9 15.81 -17.82 -8.30
C THR A 9 15.78 -18.39 -9.71
N ASP A 10 16.96 -18.55 -10.32
CA ASP A 10 17.08 -19.36 -11.53
C ASP A 10 17.14 -20.84 -11.11
N PRO A 11 16.18 -21.70 -11.53
CA PRO A 11 16.22 -23.13 -11.22
C PRO A 11 17.52 -23.81 -11.68
N LYS A 12 18.23 -23.22 -12.65
CA LYS A 12 19.51 -23.71 -13.18
C LYS A 12 20.72 -23.20 -12.41
N ALA A 13 20.58 -22.15 -11.60
CA ALA A 13 21.64 -21.67 -10.71
C ALA A 13 21.59 -22.47 -9.40
N ALA A 14 22.43 -23.50 -9.30
CA ALA A 14 22.44 -24.43 -8.17
C ALA A 14 22.57 -23.73 -6.81
N GLY A 15 23.32 -22.63 -6.73
CA GLY A 15 23.49 -21.82 -5.53
C GLY A 15 22.18 -21.16 -5.06
N ASP A 16 21.51 -20.42 -5.94
CA ASP A 16 20.24 -19.74 -5.65
C ASP A 16 19.15 -20.72 -5.18
N LYS A 17 19.04 -21.86 -5.88
CA LYS A 17 18.06 -22.89 -5.54
C LYS A 17 18.38 -23.54 -4.19
N ALA A 18 19.63 -23.92 -3.95
CA ALA A 18 20.04 -24.49 -2.66
C ALA A 18 19.77 -23.51 -1.51
N TYR A 19 19.92 -22.21 -1.75
CA TYR A 19 19.63 -21.17 -0.79
C TYR A 19 18.15 -21.10 -0.42
N LEU A 20 17.29 -21.08 -1.44
CA LEU A 20 15.85 -21.09 -1.26
C LEU A 20 15.38 -22.37 -0.56
N ASP A 21 15.88 -23.53 -1.00
CA ASP A 21 15.54 -24.82 -0.41
C ASP A 21 15.98 -24.90 1.07
N ALA A 22 17.15 -24.36 1.41
CA ALA A 22 17.60 -24.26 2.80
C ALA A 22 16.70 -23.34 3.64
N LEU A 23 16.33 -22.17 3.11
CA LEU A 23 15.45 -21.22 3.79
C LEU A 23 14.05 -21.83 4.03
N VAL A 24 13.47 -22.46 3.01
CA VAL A 24 12.18 -23.16 3.10
C VAL A 24 12.28 -24.36 4.02
N GLY A 25 13.38 -25.12 3.98
CA GLY A 25 13.61 -26.28 4.83
C GLY A 25 13.65 -25.93 6.32
N VAL A 26 14.34 -24.85 6.67
CA VAL A 26 14.51 -24.43 8.07
C VAL A 26 13.27 -23.70 8.60
N LEU A 27 12.56 -22.93 7.78
CA LEU A 27 11.31 -22.27 8.19
C LEU A 27 10.11 -23.23 8.28
N LYS A 28 10.33 -24.56 8.19
CA LYS A 28 9.36 -25.59 8.58
C LYS A 28 9.36 -25.89 10.09
N GLU A 29 10.20 -25.23 10.88
CA GLU A 29 10.10 -25.28 12.34
C GLU A 29 8.68 -24.88 12.81
N PRO A 30 8.11 -25.51 13.86
CA PRO A 30 6.72 -25.29 14.28
C PRO A 30 6.34 -23.82 14.56
N GLU A 31 7.34 -22.98 14.86
CA GLU A 31 7.17 -21.57 15.16
C GLU A 31 6.94 -20.70 13.90
N PHE A 32 7.38 -21.16 12.74
CA PHE A 32 7.34 -20.42 11.49
C PHE A 32 6.51 -21.15 10.43
N LYS A 33 5.80 -20.38 9.60
CA LYS A 33 5.13 -20.88 8.41
C LYS A 33 5.51 -20.00 7.24
N VAL A 34 6.03 -20.62 6.19
CA VAL A 34 6.46 -19.94 4.97
C VAL A 34 5.28 -19.71 4.05
N LEU A 35 5.20 -18.47 3.55
CA LEU A 35 4.42 -18.10 2.38
C LEU A 35 5.44 -17.87 1.25
N LEU A 36 5.42 -18.76 0.25
CA LEU A 36 6.39 -18.75 -0.84
C LEU A 36 5.72 -18.24 -2.11
N ASP A 37 6.41 -17.35 -2.84
CA ASP A 37 6.08 -17.04 -4.24
C ASP A 37 6.47 -18.23 -5.14
N SER A 38 5.73 -19.34 -5.05
CA SER A 38 5.97 -20.51 -5.90
C SER A 38 5.11 -20.44 -7.15
N LYS A 39 5.75 -20.36 -8.32
CA LYS A 39 5.09 -20.49 -9.64
C LYS A 39 4.38 -21.83 -9.88
N SER A 40 4.50 -22.81 -8.98
CA SER A 40 4.01 -24.19 -9.15
C SER A 40 2.50 -24.36 -9.09
N LEU A 41 1.73 -23.28 -8.94
CA LEU A 41 0.27 -23.27 -9.11
C LEU A 41 -0.05 -22.66 -10.49
N GLU A 42 0.41 -23.33 -11.54
CA GLU A 42 0.04 -23.01 -12.92
C GLU A 42 -1.47 -23.22 -13.10
N GLY A 43 -2.25 -22.15 -13.22
CA GLY A 43 -3.58 -22.25 -13.82
C GLY A 43 -4.70 -21.32 -13.35
N SER A 44 -4.53 -20.45 -12.35
CA SER A 44 -5.60 -19.50 -11.97
C SER A 44 -5.20 -18.04 -12.22
N ASP A 45 -6.11 -17.28 -12.82
CA ASP A 45 -6.00 -15.83 -13.02
C ASP A 45 -5.93 -15.04 -11.70
N ASP A 46 -6.12 -15.70 -10.54
CA ASP A 46 -6.19 -15.07 -9.22
C ASP A 46 -4.86 -15.09 -8.45
N TRP A 47 -3.84 -15.81 -8.92
CA TRP A 47 -2.55 -15.93 -8.23
C TRP A 47 -1.92 -14.58 -7.80
N PRO A 48 -1.88 -13.53 -8.65
CA PRO A 48 -1.30 -12.25 -8.24
C PRO A 48 -1.99 -11.59 -7.05
N ARG A 49 -3.29 -11.86 -6.84
CA ARG A 49 -4.05 -11.34 -5.69
C ARG A 49 -3.83 -12.18 -4.44
N GLU A 50 -3.64 -13.49 -4.59
CA GLU A 50 -3.27 -14.34 -3.47
C GLU A 50 -1.92 -13.93 -2.87
N LEU A 51 -0.95 -13.59 -3.72
CA LEU A 51 0.34 -13.04 -3.27
C LEU A 51 0.18 -11.72 -2.51
N ASP A 52 -0.65 -10.80 -3.01
CA ASP A 52 -0.92 -9.54 -2.31
C ASP A 52 -1.56 -9.78 -0.93
N ALA A 53 -2.46 -10.75 -0.83
CA ALA A 53 -3.04 -11.18 0.45
C ALA A 53 -1.99 -11.82 1.38
N TYR A 54 -1.06 -12.63 0.86
CA TYR A 54 0.04 -13.19 1.66
C TYR A 54 0.96 -12.11 2.23
N MET A 55 1.23 -11.04 1.48
CA MET A 55 1.97 -9.88 1.98
C MET A 55 1.19 -9.09 3.04
N ASP A 56 -0.13 -9.24 3.13
CA ASP A 56 -0.98 -8.65 4.16
C ASP A 56 -1.15 -9.52 5.40
N GLU A 57 -0.95 -10.84 5.26
CA GLU A 57 -1.02 -11.81 6.35
C GLU A 57 0.34 -12.10 6.99
N CYS A 58 1.45 -11.82 6.29
CA CYS A 58 2.76 -12.12 6.82
C CYS A 58 3.13 -11.24 8.03
N HIS A 59 3.93 -11.77 8.95
CA HIS A 59 4.43 -11.06 10.12
C HIS A 59 5.83 -10.49 9.86
N ALA A 60 6.58 -11.12 8.95
CA ALA A 60 7.83 -10.63 8.40
C ALA A 60 7.93 -10.98 6.93
N ALA A 61 8.81 -10.29 6.22
CA ALA A 61 9.16 -10.63 4.86
C ALA A 61 10.67 -10.63 4.63
N VAL A 62 11.11 -11.52 3.76
CA VAL A 62 12.48 -11.65 3.29
C VAL A 62 12.48 -11.46 1.77
N ILE A 63 13.35 -10.59 1.27
CA ILE A 63 13.56 -10.41 -0.17
C ILE A 63 14.95 -10.93 -0.52
N LEU A 64 14.99 -11.95 -1.37
CA LEU A 64 16.22 -12.56 -1.87
C LEU A 64 16.63 -11.92 -3.20
N PHE A 65 17.73 -11.16 -3.18
CA PHE A 65 18.29 -10.49 -4.34
C PHE A 65 19.39 -11.34 -5.00
N SER A 66 18.97 -12.23 -5.90
CA SER A 66 19.85 -12.81 -6.93
C SER A 66 20.06 -11.83 -8.09
N ARG A 67 20.98 -12.16 -9.01
CA ARG A 67 21.17 -11.36 -10.23
C ARG A 67 19.86 -11.21 -11.02
N ARG A 68 19.09 -12.28 -11.09
CA ARG A 68 17.79 -12.32 -11.77
C ARG A 68 16.72 -11.50 -11.04
N ALA A 69 16.74 -11.51 -9.70
CA ALA A 69 15.80 -10.74 -8.91
C ALA A 69 15.91 -9.23 -9.13
N LEU A 70 17.12 -8.73 -9.43
CA LEU A 70 17.34 -7.31 -9.78
C LEU A 70 16.56 -6.86 -11.03
N ASP A 71 16.23 -7.79 -11.91
CA ASP A 71 15.48 -7.58 -13.15
C ASP A 71 14.05 -8.11 -13.12
N SER A 72 13.63 -8.72 -12.01
CA SER A 72 12.32 -9.35 -11.90
C SER A 72 11.21 -8.32 -11.64
N PRO A 73 10.21 -8.17 -12.53
CA PRO A 73 9.06 -7.30 -12.26
C PRO A 73 8.25 -7.78 -11.05
N TRP A 74 8.24 -9.09 -10.78
CA TRP A 74 7.57 -9.66 -9.61
C TRP A 74 8.24 -9.27 -8.29
N VAL A 75 9.57 -9.39 -8.22
CA VAL A 75 10.33 -8.96 -7.02
C VAL A 75 10.21 -7.45 -6.83
N ASN A 76 10.15 -6.69 -7.94
CA ASN A 76 9.91 -5.26 -7.87
C ASN A 76 8.54 -4.92 -7.27
N LYS A 77 7.48 -5.57 -7.75
CA LYS A 77 6.12 -5.44 -7.21
C LYS A 77 6.09 -5.70 -5.70
N GLU A 78 6.60 -6.86 -5.29
CA GLU A 78 6.59 -7.29 -3.90
C GLU A 78 7.43 -6.37 -3.02
N ALA A 79 8.61 -5.95 -3.48
CA ALA A 79 9.45 -5.00 -2.77
C ALA A 79 8.76 -3.65 -2.57
N ALA A 80 7.99 -3.15 -3.55
CA ALA A 80 7.18 -1.94 -3.40
C ALA A 80 6.11 -2.10 -2.31
N ILE A 81 5.35 -3.20 -2.35
CA ILE A 81 4.28 -3.45 -1.37
C ILE A 81 4.85 -3.60 0.04
N LEU A 82 5.92 -4.39 0.19
CA LEU A 82 6.56 -4.66 1.47
C LEU A 82 7.30 -3.45 2.05
N SER A 83 7.97 -2.66 1.22
CA SER A 83 8.60 -1.39 1.66
C SER A 83 7.56 -0.36 2.08
N GLY A 84 6.44 -0.24 1.34
CA GLY A 84 5.30 0.57 1.75
C GLY A 84 4.72 0.14 3.09
N ARG A 85 4.57 -1.18 3.30
CA ARG A 85 4.15 -1.73 4.60
C ARG A 85 5.16 -1.42 5.70
N ARG A 86 6.46 -1.60 5.47
CA ARG A 86 7.52 -1.27 6.44
C ARG A 86 7.53 0.21 6.81
N ALA A 87 7.31 1.10 5.85
CA ALA A 87 7.22 2.54 6.10
C ALA A 87 5.99 2.90 6.95
N ARG A 88 4.86 2.21 6.75
CA ARG A 88 3.65 2.35 7.57
C ARG A 88 3.76 1.74 8.95
N GLU A 89 4.45 0.61 9.04
CA GLU A 89 4.53 -0.25 10.23
C GLU A 89 6.01 -0.41 10.61
N PRO A 90 6.58 0.52 11.40
CA PRO A 90 7.99 0.49 11.81
C PRO A 90 8.41 -0.73 12.64
N GLU A 91 7.46 -1.58 13.05
CA GLU A 91 7.72 -2.86 13.71
C GLU A 91 7.74 -4.04 12.73
N PHE A 92 7.18 -3.90 11.51
CA PHE A 92 7.15 -4.97 10.52
C PHE A 92 8.55 -5.33 10.04
N LEU A 93 9.00 -6.57 10.26
CA LEU A 93 10.34 -6.99 9.91
C LEU A 93 10.46 -7.24 8.39
N LEU A 94 11.23 -6.37 7.71
CA LEU A 94 11.59 -6.51 6.29
C LEU A 94 13.10 -6.71 6.18
N LEU A 95 13.52 -7.88 5.70
CA LEU A 95 14.92 -8.25 5.55
C LEU A 95 15.30 -8.34 4.07
N CYS A 96 16.38 -7.66 3.69
CA CYS A 96 16.97 -7.78 2.37
C CYS A 96 18.20 -8.69 2.42
N VAL A 97 18.27 -9.69 1.53
CA VAL A 97 19.37 -10.64 1.47
C VAL A 97 19.96 -10.59 0.06
N ALA A 98 21.21 -10.16 -0.06
CA ALA A 98 21.92 -10.25 -1.33
C ALA A 98 22.54 -11.65 -1.45
N LEU A 99 22.23 -12.35 -2.55
CA LEU A 99 22.80 -13.65 -2.86
C LEU A 99 24.13 -13.50 -3.62
N ASP A 100 24.83 -14.62 -3.83
CA ASP A 100 26.14 -14.64 -4.49
C ASP A 100 26.13 -13.86 -5.82
N GLY A 101 27.09 -12.96 -5.97
CA GLY A 101 27.22 -12.10 -7.16
C GLY A 101 26.34 -10.84 -7.16
N VAL A 102 25.60 -10.57 -6.08
CA VAL A 102 24.89 -9.29 -5.89
C VAL A 102 25.41 -8.62 -4.61
N SER A 103 25.70 -7.33 -4.70
CA SER A 103 26.04 -6.53 -3.51
C SER A 103 24.83 -5.73 -3.03
N GLY A 104 24.79 -5.41 -1.73
CA GLY A 104 23.77 -4.50 -1.21
C GLY A 104 23.86 -3.10 -1.84
N GLU A 105 25.04 -2.66 -2.28
CA GLU A 105 25.20 -1.39 -3.01
C GLU A 105 24.55 -1.45 -4.40
N GLU A 106 24.64 -2.59 -5.08
CA GLU A 106 23.98 -2.81 -6.36
C GLU A 106 22.45 -2.74 -6.24
N VAL A 107 21.89 -3.37 -5.20
CA VAL A 107 20.44 -3.27 -4.90
C VAL A 107 20.04 -1.81 -4.67
N ARG A 108 20.84 -1.05 -3.91
CA ARG A 108 20.56 0.36 -3.59
C ARG A 108 20.63 1.28 -4.81
N LYS A 109 21.57 1.04 -5.73
CA LYS A 109 21.75 1.84 -6.95
C LYS A 109 20.81 1.44 -8.09
N ASN A 110 20.09 0.33 -7.95
CA ASN A 110 19.15 -0.12 -8.97
C ASN A 110 17.91 0.78 -8.98
N ASN A 111 17.71 1.48 -10.11
CA ASN A 111 16.63 2.45 -10.30
C ASN A 111 15.23 1.87 -10.04
N ARG A 112 15.02 0.57 -10.27
CA ARG A 112 13.72 -0.07 -10.02
C ARG A 112 13.35 -0.08 -8.54
N PHE A 113 14.34 -0.16 -7.65
CA PHE A 113 14.12 -0.19 -6.19
C PHE A 113 14.35 1.17 -5.51
N ALA A 114 14.79 2.18 -6.27
CA ALA A 114 15.12 3.50 -5.72
C ALA A 114 13.94 4.16 -4.97
N ALA A 115 12.71 3.96 -5.47
CA ALA A 115 11.50 4.48 -4.84
C ALA A 115 11.17 3.85 -3.47
N MET A 116 11.69 2.65 -3.21
CA MET A 116 11.35 1.83 -2.03
C MET A 116 12.27 2.09 -0.85
N GLU A 117 13.32 2.89 -1.07
CA GLU A 117 14.34 3.24 -0.07
C GLU A 117 14.91 2.00 0.64
N LEU A 118 15.08 0.88 -0.09
CA LEU A 118 15.50 -0.40 0.49
C LEU A 118 16.82 -0.29 1.26
N GLY A 119 17.68 0.65 0.88
CA GLY A 119 18.94 0.95 1.54
C GLY A 119 18.83 1.41 2.99
N ARG A 120 17.66 1.89 3.43
CA ARG A 120 17.38 2.25 4.83
C ARG A 120 17.05 1.04 5.70
N TRP A 121 16.70 -0.06 5.07
CA TRP A 121 16.27 -1.27 5.75
C TRP A 121 17.45 -2.21 5.97
N GLU A 122 17.19 -3.22 6.79
CA GLU A 122 18.21 -4.13 7.28
C GLU A 122 18.64 -5.12 6.19
N PHE A 123 19.91 -5.02 5.80
CA PHE A 123 20.55 -6.01 4.95
C PHE A 123 21.18 -7.09 5.81
N VAL A 124 20.81 -8.34 5.56
CA VAL A 124 21.49 -9.47 6.17
C VAL A 124 22.84 -9.60 5.46
N ALA A 125 23.92 -9.60 6.25
CA ALA A 125 25.26 -9.78 5.72
C ALA A 125 25.35 -11.11 4.95
N PRO A 126 26.13 -11.15 3.85
CA PRO A 126 26.31 -12.37 3.07
C PRO A 126 26.96 -13.47 3.92
N GLY A 127 26.81 -14.72 3.48
CA GLY A 127 27.32 -15.91 4.15
C GLY A 127 26.82 -17.17 3.47
N THR A 128 27.16 -18.33 4.04
CA THR A 128 26.57 -19.59 3.61
C THR A 128 25.05 -19.58 3.82
N PRO A 129 24.28 -20.41 3.07
CA PRO A 129 22.84 -20.52 3.26
C PRO A 129 22.45 -20.73 4.73
N ALA A 130 23.15 -21.63 5.43
CA ALA A 130 22.88 -21.94 6.83
C ALA A 130 23.10 -20.73 7.77
N GLU A 131 24.18 -19.96 7.57
CA GLU A 131 24.49 -18.79 8.38
C GLU A 131 23.45 -17.68 8.18
N VAL A 132 23.04 -17.42 6.94
CA VAL A 132 22.06 -16.37 6.66
C VAL A 132 20.67 -16.77 7.14
N VAL A 133 20.28 -18.04 6.96
CA VAL A 133 19.05 -18.56 7.54
C VAL A 133 19.06 -18.40 9.07
N ALA A 134 20.15 -18.77 9.74
CA ALA A 134 20.29 -18.58 11.18
C ALA A 134 20.17 -17.10 11.59
N ARG A 135 20.75 -16.17 10.82
CA ARG A 135 20.62 -14.72 11.04
C ARG A 135 19.17 -14.24 10.86
N ILE A 136 18.48 -14.70 9.82
CA ILE A 136 17.07 -14.37 9.57
C ILE A 136 16.21 -14.86 10.74
N LEU A 137 16.38 -16.13 11.14
CA LEU A 137 15.65 -16.71 12.27
C LEU A 137 15.91 -15.95 13.57
N ASN A 138 17.17 -15.64 13.88
CA ASN A 138 17.50 -14.89 15.08
C ASN A 138 16.83 -13.52 15.07
N LYS A 139 16.81 -12.81 13.94
CA LYS A 139 16.08 -11.54 13.82
C LYS A 139 14.58 -11.70 13.96
N CYS A 140 14.02 -12.75 13.35
CA CYS A 140 12.61 -13.08 13.51
C CYS A 140 12.27 -13.37 14.98
N ARG A 141 13.13 -14.07 15.74
CA ARG A 141 12.93 -14.37 17.17
C ARG A 141 13.15 -13.15 18.06
N GLU A 142 14.20 -12.36 17.82
CA GLU A 142 14.51 -11.11 18.54
C GLU A 142 13.38 -10.09 18.39
N ARG A 143 12.85 -9.96 17.17
CA ARG A 143 11.71 -9.07 16.86
C ARG A 143 10.37 -9.79 16.86
N ALA A 144 10.32 -11.03 17.32
CA ALA A 144 9.07 -11.66 17.72
C ALA A 144 8.80 -11.31 19.19
N PRO A 145 8.19 -10.14 19.47
CA PRO A 145 7.31 -10.11 20.63
C PRO A 145 5.94 -9.51 20.32
N ALA A 146 4.92 -10.16 20.92
CA ALA A 146 3.49 -10.02 20.67
C ALA A 146 3.10 -10.34 19.21
N PRO A 147 1.94 -10.98 18.95
CA PRO A 147 1.44 -11.09 17.59
C PRO A 147 1.25 -9.67 17.03
N CYS A 148 2.24 -9.21 16.25
CA CYS A 148 2.13 -8.04 15.39
C CYS A 148 0.84 -8.25 14.60
N LYS A 149 -0.15 -7.40 14.88
CA LYS A 149 -1.45 -7.49 14.24
C LYS A 149 -1.22 -7.13 12.78
N THR A 150 -1.24 -8.13 11.92
CA THR A 150 -1.05 -7.99 10.47
C THR A 150 -2.08 -7.01 9.91
N PRO A 151 -1.85 -6.36 8.76
CA PRO A 151 -2.90 -5.60 8.07
C PRO A 151 -4.21 -6.37 7.99
N MET A 152 -4.14 -7.67 7.71
CA MET A 152 -5.32 -8.54 7.71
C MET A 152 -5.99 -8.63 9.09
N ASP A 153 -5.23 -8.83 10.18
CA ASP A 153 -5.80 -8.89 11.53
C ASP A 153 -6.43 -7.56 11.96
N ARG A 154 -5.91 -6.42 11.50
CA ARG A 154 -6.48 -5.11 11.80
C ARG A 154 -7.76 -4.88 11.02
N LEU A 155 -7.80 -5.24 9.74
CA LEU A 155 -9.01 -5.22 8.93
C LEU A 155 -10.08 -6.12 9.52
N ALA A 156 -9.72 -7.37 9.83
CA ALA A 156 -10.61 -8.33 10.48
C ALA A 156 -11.17 -7.77 11.78
N ARG A 157 -10.35 -7.17 12.65
CA ARG A 157 -10.86 -6.54 13.90
C ARG A 157 -11.83 -5.40 13.62
N LYS A 158 -11.57 -4.57 12.62
CA LYS A 158 -12.47 -3.47 12.27
C LYS A 158 -13.81 -4.00 11.76
N LEU A 159 -13.78 -5.02 10.91
CA LEU A 159 -14.99 -5.71 10.48
C LEU A 159 -15.72 -6.36 11.66
N THR A 160 -15.01 -7.00 12.59
CA THR A 160 -15.61 -7.51 13.83
C THR A 160 -16.35 -6.41 14.58
N GLY A 161 -15.74 -5.23 14.74
CA GLY A 161 -16.38 -4.09 15.39
C GLY A 161 -17.63 -3.57 14.68
N MET A 162 -17.67 -3.66 13.34
CA MET A 162 -18.89 -3.36 12.56
C MET A 162 -19.99 -4.41 12.80
N PHE A 163 -19.58 -5.66 13.01
CA PHE A 163 -20.49 -6.81 13.13
C PHE A 163 -20.95 -7.05 14.57
N GLU A 164 -20.37 -6.39 15.58
CA GLU A 164 -20.70 -6.59 17.00
C GLU A 164 -22.19 -6.46 17.32
N ARG A 165 -22.93 -5.66 16.54
CA ARG A 165 -24.36 -5.40 16.70
C ARG A 165 -25.24 -6.05 15.62
N ALA A 166 -24.62 -6.67 14.62
CA ALA A 166 -25.32 -7.30 13.51
C ALA A 166 -25.86 -8.67 13.92
N ASN A 167 -26.93 -9.11 13.26
CA ASN A 167 -27.41 -10.47 13.41
C ASN A 167 -26.43 -11.43 12.72
N LEU A 168 -25.91 -12.40 13.48
CA LEU A 168 -24.93 -13.36 12.97
C LEU A 168 -25.50 -14.24 11.84
N GLU A 169 -26.76 -14.64 11.91
CA GLU A 169 -27.40 -15.47 10.89
C GLU A 169 -27.47 -14.71 9.56
N GLU A 170 -27.87 -13.43 9.59
CA GLU A 170 -27.88 -12.57 8.40
C GLU A 170 -26.47 -12.37 7.83
N LEU A 171 -25.45 -12.25 8.69
CA LEU A 171 -24.05 -12.16 8.24
C LEU A 171 -23.55 -13.46 7.62
N GLU A 172 -23.93 -14.61 8.18
CA GLU A 172 -23.61 -15.94 7.62
C GLU A 172 -24.30 -16.13 6.25
N ASP A 173 -25.56 -15.72 6.12
CA ASP A 173 -26.31 -15.73 4.86
C ASP A 173 -25.68 -14.79 3.82
N ALA A 174 -25.30 -13.58 4.21
CA ALA A 174 -24.60 -12.64 3.34
C ALA A 174 -23.24 -13.20 2.88
N ALA A 175 -22.47 -13.79 3.79
CA ALA A 175 -21.20 -14.43 3.46
C ALA A 175 -21.40 -15.62 2.50
N HIS A 176 -22.42 -16.45 2.72
CA HIS A 176 -22.77 -17.54 1.83
C HIS A 176 -23.15 -17.03 0.42
N GLY A 177 -23.94 -15.96 0.35
CA GLY A 177 -24.30 -15.29 -0.91
C GLY A 177 -23.10 -14.70 -1.67
N LEU A 178 -22.01 -14.40 -0.95
CA LEU A 178 -20.72 -13.98 -1.52
C LEU A 178 -19.80 -15.16 -1.87
N GLY A 179 -20.27 -16.41 -1.70
CA GLY A 179 -19.47 -17.61 -1.93
C GLY A 179 -18.39 -17.85 -0.87
N ILE A 180 -18.52 -17.24 0.31
CA ILE A 180 -17.56 -17.38 1.41
C ILE A 180 -17.99 -18.58 2.26
N GLU A 181 -17.10 -19.55 2.41
CA GLU A 181 -17.34 -20.74 3.21
C GLU A 181 -17.54 -20.37 4.68
N VAL A 182 -18.70 -20.70 5.25
CA VAL A 182 -19.04 -20.46 6.66
C VAL A 182 -19.06 -21.72 7.51
N SER A 183 -18.87 -22.91 6.92
CA SER A 183 -18.82 -24.13 7.73
C SER A 183 -17.61 -24.17 8.67
N GLY A 184 -17.79 -24.83 9.81
CA GLY A 184 -16.73 -25.06 10.79
C GLY A 184 -16.37 -23.86 11.67
N LEU A 185 -17.14 -22.76 11.65
CA LEU A 185 -16.99 -21.68 12.63
C LEU A 185 -17.30 -22.22 14.05
N ARG A 186 -16.30 -22.24 14.93
CA ARG A 186 -16.42 -22.74 16.31
C ARG A 186 -16.10 -21.61 17.30
N GLY A 187 -16.93 -21.40 18.32
CA GLY A 187 -16.64 -20.40 19.36
C GLY A 187 -16.94 -18.96 18.92
N ARG A 188 -15.91 -18.10 18.75
CA ARG A 188 -16.03 -16.65 18.47
C ARG A 188 -16.46 -16.36 17.03
N ARG A 189 -17.70 -16.74 16.68
CA ARG A 189 -18.20 -16.75 15.31
C ARG A 189 -18.07 -15.40 14.57
N HIS A 190 -18.35 -14.26 15.22
CA HIS A 190 -18.16 -12.95 14.60
C HIS A 190 -16.70 -12.67 14.22
N GLU A 191 -15.74 -13.05 15.07
CA GLU A 191 -14.31 -12.82 14.81
C GLU A 191 -13.82 -13.70 13.66
N ASP A 192 -14.23 -14.97 13.65
CA ASP A 192 -13.85 -15.91 12.60
C ASP A 192 -14.49 -15.54 11.25
N LEU A 193 -15.77 -15.13 11.25
CA LEU A 193 -16.46 -14.66 10.05
C LEU A 193 -15.86 -13.37 9.52
N ALA A 194 -15.57 -12.41 10.41
CA ALA A 194 -14.89 -11.17 10.05
C ALA A 194 -13.52 -11.41 9.43
N ARG A 195 -12.76 -12.39 9.93
CA ARG A 195 -11.49 -12.80 9.35
C ARG A 195 -11.67 -13.38 7.94
N ARG A 196 -12.69 -14.21 7.71
CA ARG A 196 -12.99 -14.76 6.38
C ARG A 196 -13.42 -13.66 5.39
N LEU A 197 -14.26 -12.73 5.84
CA LEU A 197 -14.69 -11.57 5.05
C LEU A 197 -13.52 -10.63 4.74
N ALA A 198 -12.62 -10.38 5.70
CA ALA A 198 -11.39 -9.61 5.47
C ALA A 198 -10.50 -10.28 4.42
N ASN A 199 -10.30 -11.60 4.52
CA ASN A 199 -9.54 -12.37 3.54
C ASN A 199 -10.19 -12.31 2.14
N ALA A 200 -11.51 -12.46 2.05
CA ALA A 200 -12.24 -12.34 0.79
C ALA A 200 -12.08 -10.93 0.20
N LEU A 201 -12.20 -9.89 1.02
CA LEU A 201 -12.06 -8.50 0.60
C LEU A 201 -10.64 -8.17 0.12
N ALA A 202 -9.60 -8.70 0.78
CA ALA A 202 -8.21 -8.50 0.36
C ALA A 202 -7.91 -9.12 -1.02
N LYS A 203 -8.65 -10.18 -1.38
CA LYS A 203 -8.54 -10.88 -2.67
C LYS A 203 -9.55 -10.39 -3.71
N ALA A 204 -10.47 -9.52 -3.34
CA ALA A 204 -11.59 -9.11 -4.17
C ALA A 204 -11.14 -8.39 -5.45
N ARG A 205 -11.86 -8.65 -6.54
CA ARG A 205 -11.79 -7.89 -7.78
C ARG A 205 -12.67 -6.65 -7.67
N LEU A 206 -12.50 -5.71 -8.61
CA LEU A 206 -13.31 -4.49 -8.64
C LEU A 206 -14.82 -4.83 -8.76
N GLU A 207 -15.13 -5.82 -9.58
CA GLU A 207 -16.46 -6.35 -9.82
C GLU A 207 -17.11 -7.00 -8.59
N ASP A 208 -16.31 -7.47 -7.62
CA ASP A 208 -16.80 -8.11 -6.40
C ASP A 208 -17.18 -7.10 -5.31
N LEU A 209 -16.63 -5.87 -5.38
CA LEU A 209 -16.79 -4.88 -4.31
C LEU A 209 -18.23 -4.39 -4.17
N TYR A 210 -18.96 -4.25 -5.28
CA TYR A 210 -20.37 -3.83 -5.22
C TYR A 210 -21.26 -4.91 -4.57
N PRO A 211 -21.26 -6.18 -5.05
CA PRO A 211 -21.96 -7.27 -4.37
C PRO A 211 -21.60 -7.38 -2.88
N PHE A 212 -20.31 -7.24 -2.55
CA PHE A 212 -19.83 -7.31 -1.18
C PHE A 212 -20.47 -6.25 -0.27
N VAL A 213 -20.41 -4.97 -0.66
CA VAL A 213 -21.03 -3.90 0.14
C VAL A 213 -22.54 -4.03 0.14
N ARG A 214 -23.17 -4.37 -1.00
CA ARG A 214 -24.62 -4.53 -1.11
C ARG A 214 -25.15 -5.61 -0.16
N ALA A 215 -24.43 -6.71 0.00
CA ALA A 215 -24.83 -7.81 0.88
C ALA A 215 -24.74 -7.41 2.36
N LEU A 216 -23.69 -6.69 2.75
CA LEU A 216 -23.45 -6.35 4.15
C LEU A 216 -24.17 -5.07 4.63
N ALA A 217 -24.39 -4.11 3.74
CA ALA A 217 -24.86 -2.78 4.11
C ALA A 217 -26.21 -2.77 4.87
N PRO A 218 -27.23 -3.55 4.48
CA PRO A 218 -28.50 -3.61 5.22
C PRO A 218 -28.32 -4.15 6.64
N ILE A 219 -27.33 -5.01 6.86
CA ILE A 219 -27.10 -5.73 8.13
C ILE A 219 -26.34 -4.85 9.12
N ILE A 220 -25.34 -4.09 8.62
CA ILE A 220 -24.46 -3.27 9.47
C ILE A 220 -24.94 -1.83 9.64
N GLY A 221 -25.94 -1.40 8.87
CA GLY A 221 -26.53 -0.06 8.93
C GLY A 221 -25.66 1.05 8.31
N GLY A 222 -26.22 2.26 8.25
CA GLY A 222 -25.64 3.39 7.49
C GLY A 222 -24.24 3.83 7.95
N PRO A 223 -24.01 4.11 9.25
CA PRO A 223 -22.70 4.56 9.73
C PRO A 223 -21.57 3.55 9.47
N GLU A 224 -21.81 2.25 9.69
CA GLU A 224 -20.80 1.21 9.44
C GLU A 224 -20.64 0.95 7.94
N THR A 225 -21.72 1.05 7.15
CA THR A 225 -21.64 1.02 5.67
C THR A 225 -20.73 2.11 5.13
N GLN A 226 -20.82 3.33 5.66
CA GLN A 226 -19.94 4.43 5.25
C GLN A 226 -18.46 4.10 5.52
N LYS A 227 -18.16 3.49 6.67
CA LYS A 227 -16.80 3.03 7.01
C LYS A 227 -16.35 1.89 6.10
N LEU A 228 -17.21 0.91 5.82
CA LEU A 228 -16.93 -0.18 4.89
C LEU A 228 -16.63 0.34 3.49
N ILE A 229 -17.44 1.26 2.97
CA ILE A 229 -17.22 1.91 1.66
C ILE A 229 -15.83 2.56 1.60
N ARG A 230 -15.39 3.21 2.68
CA ARG A 230 -14.05 3.80 2.76
C ARG A 230 -12.94 2.75 2.63
N TYR A 231 -13.11 1.56 3.19
CA TYR A 231 -12.13 0.49 3.07
C TYR A 231 -12.10 -0.14 1.67
N VAL A 232 -13.26 -0.33 1.04
CA VAL A 232 -13.32 -0.99 -0.28
C VAL A 232 -12.92 -0.05 -1.42
N ARG A 233 -13.22 1.24 -1.32
CA ARG A 233 -13.07 2.19 -2.45
C ARG A 233 -11.63 2.46 -2.87
N SER A 234 -10.64 2.02 -2.12
CA SER A 234 -9.22 2.17 -2.48
C SER A 234 -8.62 0.87 -3.01
N LEU A 235 -9.32 -0.27 -2.88
CA LEU A 235 -8.82 -1.59 -3.31
C LEU A 235 -8.65 -1.71 -4.83
N TRP A 236 -9.32 -0.85 -5.60
CA TRP A 236 -9.13 -0.80 -7.04
C TRP A 236 -7.77 -0.23 -7.43
N VAL A 237 -7.08 0.51 -6.55
CA VAL A 237 -5.73 1.03 -6.80
C VAL A 237 -4.73 -0.11 -6.65
N ASP A 238 -3.78 -0.16 -7.58
CA ASP A 238 -2.73 -1.16 -7.57
C ASP A 238 -1.90 -1.08 -6.28
N ALA A 239 -1.69 -2.23 -5.63
CA ALA A 239 -0.96 -2.31 -4.37
C ALA A 239 0.51 -1.92 -4.54
N GLU A 240 1.11 -2.23 -5.70
CA GLU A 240 2.48 -1.84 -6.04
C GLU A 240 2.62 -0.32 -6.09
N ALA A 241 1.74 0.30 -6.86
CA ALA A 241 1.77 1.74 -7.09
C ALA A 241 1.56 2.50 -5.79
N ALA A 242 0.61 2.06 -4.95
CA ALA A 242 0.40 2.61 -3.62
C ALA A 242 1.56 2.35 -2.65
N GLY A 243 2.21 1.18 -2.75
CA GLY A 243 3.36 0.80 -1.91
C GLY A 243 4.56 1.73 -2.05
N ARG A 244 4.71 2.40 -3.19
CA ARG A 244 5.79 3.37 -3.45
C ARG A 244 5.58 4.72 -2.75
N ILE A 245 4.37 5.05 -2.31
CA ILE A 245 4.04 6.39 -1.77
C ILE A 245 4.73 6.64 -0.43
N LEU A 246 4.58 5.72 0.53
CA LEU A 246 5.06 5.93 1.89
C LEU A 246 6.59 6.01 2.01
N PRO A 247 7.38 5.15 1.36
CA PRO A 247 8.84 5.27 1.41
C PRO A 247 9.34 6.63 0.91
N ILE A 248 8.65 7.21 -0.09
CA ILE A 248 8.95 8.55 -0.61
C ILE A 248 8.54 9.64 0.39
N ALA A 249 7.34 9.53 0.96
CA ALA A 249 6.85 10.50 1.96
C ALA A 249 7.71 10.53 3.23
N GLU A 250 8.31 9.40 3.60
CA GLU A 250 9.24 9.27 4.75
C GLU A 250 10.69 9.67 4.41
N ARG A 251 10.98 10.22 3.24
CA ARG A 251 12.35 10.61 2.89
C ARG A 251 12.88 11.70 3.82
N GLN A 252 14.11 11.54 4.31
CA GLN A 252 14.83 12.63 4.98
C GLN A 252 15.34 13.58 3.90
N GLY A 253 14.68 14.73 3.73
CA GLY A 253 15.02 15.73 2.73
C GLY A 253 13.86 16.16 1.81
N PRO A 254 14.10 17.18 0.97
CA PRO A 254 13.07 17.88 0.18
C PRO A 254 12.57 17.10 -1.04
N ARG A 255 13.24 16.02 -1.45
CA ARG A 255 12.94 15.25 -2.67
C ARG A 255 11.79 14.24 -2.49
N ARG A 256 10.61 14.77 -2.15
CA ARG A 256 9.37 14.01 -1.93
C ARG A 256 8.38 14.31 -3.04
N VAL A 257 8.55 13.65 -4.18
CA VAL A 257 7.70 13.91 -5.36
C VAL A 257 7.22 12.59 -5.94
N ILE A 258 5.91 12.53 -6.19
CA ILE A 258 5.28 11.41 -6.89
C ILE A 258 4.51 11.93 -8.09
N GLY A 259 4.50 11.14 -9.16
CA GLY A 259 3.68 11.39 -10.35
C GLY A 259 2.44 10.52 -10.33
N LEU A 260 1.27 11.14 -10.47
CA LEU A 260 -0.02 10.46 -10.55
C LEU A 260 -0.68 10.77 -11.89
N ASN A 261 -1.00 9.72 -12.65
CA ASN A 261 -1.83 9.86 -13.84
C ASN A 261 -3.31 9.53 -13.54
N GLY A 262 -4.23 10.16 -14.26
CA GLY A 262 -5.67 9.97 -14.09
C GLY A 262 -6.50 11.16 -14.56
N ARG A 263 -7.78 10.93 -14.84
CA ARG A 263 -8.73 11.98 -15.25
C ARG A 263 -9.43 12.63 -14.06
N ARG A 264 -9.44 11.96 -12.90
CA ARG A 264 -10.18 12.39 -11.70
C ARG A 264 -9.29 12.53 -10.48
N LEU A 265 -8.04 12.93 -10.67
CA LEU A 265 -7.02 13.07 -9.61
C LEU A 265 -7.55 13.84 -8.40
N ARG A 266 -8.11 15.03 -8.64
CA ARG A 266 -8.63 15.89 -7.56
C ARG A 266 -9.81 15.28 -6.81
N GLN A 267 -10.82 14.76 -7.52
CA GLN A 267 -12.08 14.38 -6.87
C GLN A 267 -12.08 12.95 -6.32
N PHE A 268 -11.16 12.11 -6.78
CA PHE A 268 -11.26 10.66 -6.56
C PHE A 268 -9.89 9.99 -6.48
N THR A 269 -9.12 10.04 -7.57
CA THR A 269 -8.00 9.13 -7.78
C THR A 269 -6.87 9.34 -6.79
N ALA A 270 -6.43 10.59 -6.55
CA ALA A 270 -5.34 10.86 -5.60
C ALA A 270 -5.71 10.40 -4.18
N THR A 271 -6.96 10.66 -3.75
CA THR A 271 -7.46 10.19 -2.47
C THR A 271 -7.43 8.66 -2.37
N CYS A 272 -7.90 7.94 -3.40
CA CYS A 272 -7.86 6.47 -3.40
C CYS A 272 -6.43 5.91 -3.33
N TYR A 273 -5.46 6.55 -3.98
CA TYR A 273 -4.04 6.17 -3.87
C TYR A 273 -3.52 6.32 -2.44
N LEU A 274 -3.80 7.45 -1.79
CA LEU A 274 -3.41 7.69 -0.41
C LEU A 274 -4.14 6.74 0.55
N GLU A 275 -5.43 6.50 0.35
CA GLU A 275 -6.17 5.51 1.15
C GLU A 275 -5.63 4.09 0.98
N ARG A 276 -5.17 3.72 -0.22
CA ARG A 276 -4.55 2.40 -0.44
C ARG A 276 -3.19 2.29 0.26
N ALA A 277 -2.40 3.37 0.25
CA ALA A 277 -1.09 3.43 0.88
C ALA A 277 -1.15 3.43 2.42
N TYR A 278 -1.98 4.32 2.99
CA TYR A 278 -2.14 4.48 4.44
C TYR A 278 -3.13 3.47 5.05
N ARG A 279 -4.03 2.91 4.23
CA ARG A 279 -5.07 1.95 4.61
C ARG A 279 -5.98 2.50 5.72
N GLU A 280 -5.77 1.97 6.91
CA GLU A 280 -6.71 2.01 8.02
C GLU A 280 -6.50 3.17 8.97
N ASP A 281 -5.34 3.81 8.89
CA ASP A 281 -4.94 4.90 9.74
C ASP A 281 -4.64 6.13 8.86
N PRO A 282 -5.62 7.02 8.66
CA PRO A 282 -5.46 8.16 7.77
C PRO A 282 -4.63 9.24 8.47
N VAL A 283 -3.35 8.96 8.73
CA VAL A 283 -2.36 9.92 9.22
C VAL A 283 -1.86 10.78 8.06
N TYR A 284 -2.78 11.20 7.18
CA TYR A 284 -2.45 12.01 6.01
C TYR A 284 -3.55 13.03 5.69
N LYS A 285 -3.14 14.08 4.99
CA LYS A 285 -4.02 15.12 4.43
C LYS A 285 -3.62 15.40 2.99
N LEU A 286 -4.60 15.68 2.14
CA LEU A 286 -4.40 16.06 0.74
C LEU A 286 -4.82 17.51 0.55
N ILE A 287 -3.87 18.35 0.18
CA ILE A 287 -4.07 19.75 -0.18
C ILE A 287 -4.23 19.80 -1.70
N HIS A 288 -5.31 20.40 -2.17
CA HIS A 288 -5.54 20.61 -3.59
C HIS A 288 -5.15 22.03 -3.95
N VAL A 289 -4.22 22.18 -4.90
CA VAL A 289 -3.90 23.48 -5.47
C VAL A 289 -4.82 23.73 -6.67
N ASP A 290 -5.46 24.89 -6.64
CA ASP A 290 -6.33 25.44 -7.67
C ASP A 290 -5.55 26.32 -8.64
N GLY A 291 -6.01 26.35 -9.91
CA GLY A 291 -5.49 27.24 -10.94
C GLY A 291 -4.44 26.61 -11.86
N ALA A 292 -4.26 27.21 -13.04
CA ALA A 292 -3.12 26.89 -13.91
C ALA A 292 -1.88 27.62 -13.38
N LEU A 293 -0.72 26.96 -13.41
CA LEU A 293 0.53 27.54 -12.96
C LEU A 293 0.97 28.65 -13.94
N GLY A 294 0.84 29.91 -13.52
CA GLY A 294 1.20 31.11 -14.31
C GLY A 294 2.55 31.72 -13.91
N GLN A 295 2.75 33.00 -14.23
CA GLN A 295 4.01 33.72 -13.97
C GLN A 295 4.33 33.88 -12.47
N ASN A 296 3.32 33.89 -11.60
CA ASN A 296 3.45 33.97 -10.13
C ASN A 296 3.10 32.64 -9.46
N ALA A 297 3.35 31.52 -10.13
CA ALA A 297 2.93 30.20 -9.67
C ALA A 297 3.47 29.84 -8.29
N PHE A 298 4.67 30.31 -7.92
CA PHE A 298 5.22 30.02 -6.59
C PHE A 298 4.38 30.68 -5.50
N GLU A 299 4.17 32.00 -5.59
CA GLU A 299 3.47 32.80 -4.60
C GLU A 299 2.00 32.36 -4.48
N GLU A 300 1.37 32.00 -5.60
CA GLU A 300 0.00 31.48 -5.63
C GLU A 300 -0.12 30.11 -4.96
N VAL A 301 0.81 29.18 -5.22
CA VAL A 301 0.81 27.84 -4.60
C VAL A 301 1.13 27.95 -3.11
N GLU A 302 2.13 28.76 -2.75
CA GLU A 302 2.51 29.02 -1.36
C GLU A 302 1.32 29.56 -0.55
N ALA A 303 0.66 30.60 -1.04
CA ALA A 303 -0.50 31.19 -0.37
C ALA A 303 -1.65 30.19 -0.20
N GLN A 304 -1.88 29.29 -1.16
CA GLN A 304 -2.90 28.25 -1.04
C GLN A 304 -2.55 27.19 0.01
N ILE A 305 -1.28 26.79 0.10
CA ILE A 305 -0.80 25.87 1.13
C ILE A 305 -0.95 26.53 2.50
N GLU A 306 -0.44 27.76 2.68
CA GLU A 306 -0.51 28.48 3.96
C GLU A 306 -1.97 28.69 4.39
N LYS A 307 -2.83 29.12 3.47
CA LYS A 307 -4.27 29.25 3.73
C LYS A 307 -4.90 27.94 4.20
N HIS A 308 -4.55 26.80 3.60
CA HIS A 308 -5.08 25.50 4.03
C HIS A 308 -4.77 25.23 5.52
N PHE A 309 -3.56 25.55 5.97
CA PHE A 309 -3.18 25.37 7.36
C PHE A 309 -3.86 26.38 8.28
N MET A 310 -3.93 27.65 7.89
CA MET A 310 -4.63 28.68 8.67
C MET A 310 -6.14 28.40 8.80
N ASP A 311 -6.78 27.84 7.78
CA ASP A 311 -8.20 27.46 7.81
C ASP A 311 -8.45 26.26 8.74
N GLN A 312 -7.48 25.35 8.90
CA GLN A 312 -7.59 24.18 9.80
C GLN A 312 -7.18 24.53 11.24
N GLU A 313 -6.17 25.39 11.41
CA GLU A 313 -5.55 25.76 12.68
C GLU A 313 -5.39 27.29 12.73
N PRO A 314 -6.44 28.05 13.11
CA PRO A 314 -6.43 29.52 13.06
C PRO A 314 -5.37 30.17 13.96
N ASP A 315 -4.96 29.49 15.02
CA ASP A 315 -3.95 29.93 16.00
C ASP A 315 -2.54 29.46 15.62
N LEU A 316 -2.32 29.03 14.38
CA LEU A 316 -1.01 28.56 13.91
C LEU A 316 -0.02 29.74 13.79
N GLU A 317 0.89 29.86 14.75
CA GLU A 317 1.92 30.90 14.76
C GLU A 317 3.09 30.58 13.80
N GLU A 318 3.53 29.32 13.74
CA GLU A 318 4.69 28.89 12.94
C GLU A 318 4.42 27.59 12.16
N LEU A 319 4.06 27.74 10.88
CA LEU A 319 3.79 26.61 9.98
C LEU A 319 4.97 25.60 9.90
N ASP A 320 6.20 26.10 9.87
CA ASP A 320 7.39 25.25 9.75
C ASP A 320 7.63 24.41 11.01
N GLN A 321 7.30 24.93 12.19
CA GLN A 321 7.34 24.16 13.43
C GLN A 321 6.23 23.10 13.42
N TYR A 322 5.00 23.49 13.07
CA TYR A 322 3.86 22.58 12.99
C TYR A 322 4.13 21.40 12.03
N LEU A 323 4.66 21.66 10.83
CA LEU A 323 5.01 20.62 9.86
C LEU A 323 6.13 19.68 10.33
N ARG A 324 6.97 20.11 11.27
CA ARG A 324 8.02 19.27 11.86
C ARG A 324 7.47 18.37 12.95
N GLU A 325 6.55 18.87 13.76
CA GLU A 325 6.04 18.19 14.96
C GLU A 325 4.82 17.31 14.67
N THR A 326 4.02 17.66 13.65
CA THR A 326 2.79 16.94 13.33
C THR A 326 3.08 15.50 12.88
N PRO A 327 2.35 14.50 13.40
CA PRO A 327 2.42 13.14 12.89
C PRO A 327 1.75 13.00 11.51
N ILE A 328 0.92 13.99 11.12
CA ILE A 328 0.16 13.97 9.86
C ILE A 328 1.10 14.18 8.67
N ARG A 329 0.93 13.35 7.63
CA ARG A 329 1.64 13.48 6.36
C ARG A 329 0.82 14.28 5.36
N TYR A 330 1.37 15.39 4.91
CA TYR A 330 0.69 16.27 3.98
C TYR A 330 1.16 16.03 2.55
N PHE A 331 0.19 15.85 1.66
CA PHE A 331 0.38 15.73 0.22
C PHE A 331 -0.20 16.97 -0.46
N VAL A 332 0.56 17.57 -1.38
CA VAL A 332 0.11 18.71 -2.18
C VAL A 332 -0.10 18.22 -3.61
N LEU A 333 -1.35 18.17 -4.07
CA LEU A 333 -1.67 17.82 -5.45
C LEU A 333 -1.54 19.06 -6.33
N LEU A 334 -0.52 19.07 -7.17
CA LEU A 334 -0.32 20.10 -8.20
C LEU A 334 -1.04 19.69 -9.50
N PRO A 335 -1.81 20.60 -10.12
CA PRO A 335 -2.53 20.31 -11.36
C PRO A 335 -1.56 20.17 -12.54
N ALA A 336 -2.03 19.58 -13.63
CA ALA A 336 -1.28 19.49 -14.88
C ALA A 336 -1.28 20.87 -15.60
N PRO A 337 -0.25 21.19 -16.41
CA PRO A 337 0.94 20.38 -16.70
C PRO A 337 1.90 20.29 -15.51
N VAL A 338 2.85 19.35 -15.57
CA VAL A 338 3.91 19.21 -14.57
C VAL A 338 4.66 20.55 -14.40
N PRO A 339 4.87 21.05 -13.16
CA PRO A 339 5.58 22.30 -12.93
C PRO A 339 7.02 22.24 -13.43
N GLU A 340 7.57 23.40 -13.79
CA GLU A 340 8.99 23.53 -14.10
C GLU A 340 9.87 23.15 -12.89
N PRO A 341 11.07 22.57 -13.12
CA PRO A 341 11.97 22.14 -12.03
C PRO A 341 12.32 23.25 -11.05
N GLU A 342 12.45 24.49 -11.52
CA GLU A 342 12.76 25.65 -10.66
C GLU A 342 11.63 25.94 -9.66
N LEU A 343 10.38 25.94 -10.14
CA LEU A 343 9.20 26.13 -9.29
C LEU A 343 9.09 25.01 -8.25
N LEU A 344 9.23 23.75 -8.68
CA LEU A 344 9.17 22.61 -7.76
C LEU A 344 10.30 22.66 -6.73
N GLY A 345 11.52 23.01 -7.15
CA GLY A 345 12.66 23.18 -6.26
C GLY A 345 12.44 24.27 -5.20
N ARG A 346 11.87 25.42 -5.59
CA ARG A 346 11.48 26.48 -4.64
C ARG A 346 10.44 26.00 -3.65
N LEU A 347 9.38 25.33 -4.11
CA LEU A 347 8.32 24.79 -3.24
C LEU A 347 8.85 23.74 -2.26
N GLN A 348 9.72 22.85 -2.72
CA GLN A 348 10.34 21.84 -1.87
C GLN A 348 11.30 22.45 -0.83
N ALA A 349 12.03 23.52 -1.20
CA ALA A 349 12.89 24.23 -0.26
C ALA A 349 12.08 24.95 0.81
N ARG A 350 10.96 25.57 0.43
CA ARG A 350 10.02 26.22 1.36
C ARG A 350 9.30 25.22 2.27
N PHE A 351 8.94 24.07 1.72
CA PHE A 351 8.12 23.06 2.39
C PHE A 351 8.75 21.65 2.39
N PRO A 352 9.91 21.45 3.06
CA PRO A 352 10.69 20.21 2.96
C PRO A 352 10.04 18.98 3.61
N ARG A 353 8.91 19.17 4.31
CA ARG A 353 8.12 18.12 4.95
C ARG A 353 6.90 17.70 4.14
N LEU A 354 6.51 18.48 3.12
CA LEU A 354 5.39 18.16 2.24
C LEU A 354 5.83 17.17 1.16
N THR A 355 4.90 16.32 0.73
CA THR A 355 5.09 15.47 -0.45
C THR A 355 4.28 16.04 -1.60
N PHE A 356 4.93 16.37 -2.71
CA PHE A 356 4.27 16.92 -3.89
C PHE A 356 3.79 15.78 -4.80
N ALA A 357 2.48 15.73 -5.05
CA ALA A 357 1.88 14.82 -6.01
C ALA A 357 1.60 15.60 -7.30
N LEU A 358 2.30 15.27 -8.38
CA LEU A 358 2.17 15.95 -9.65
C LEU A 358 1.16 15.21 -10.53
N ALA A 359 0.17 15.94 -11.03
CA ALA A 359 -0.72 15.40 -12.05
C ALA A 359 0.02 15.26 -13.38
N THR A 360 0.24 14.02 -13.83
CA THR A 360 0.99 13.72 -15.07
C THR A 360 0.10 13.53 -16.30
N GLY A 361 -1.19 13.89 -16.18
CA GLY A 361 -2.17 13.77 -17.26
C GLY A 361 -2.78 12.36 -17.37
N ARG A 362 -3.16 11.96 -18.59
CA ARG A 362 -3.83 10.67 -18.86
C ARG A 362 -2.84 9.51 -18.83
N ASP A 363 -1.70 9.70 -19.50
CA ASP A 363 -0.68 8.70 -19.70
C ASP A 363 0.60 9.17 -19.02
N ALA A 364 1.05 8.41 -18.03
CA ALA A 364 2.14 8.82 -17.13
C ALA A 364 3.49 9.07 -17.82
N HIS A 365 3.62 8.70 -19.11
CA HIS A 365 4.87 8.80 -19.88
C HIS A 365 4.82 9.87 -20.99
N ASP A 366 3.66 10.50 -21.22
CA ASP A 366 3.45 11.37 -22.37
C ASP A 366 3.75 12.86 -22.08
N ASP A 367 3.97 13.23 -20.82
CA ASP A 367 4.34 14.60 -20.47
C ASP A 367 5.87 14.81 -20.64
N PRO A 368 6.30 15.64 -21.62
CA PRO A 368 7.72 15.89 -21.86
C PRO A 368 8.42 16.54 -20.66
N GLY A 369 7.69 17.24 -19.78
CA GLY A 369 8.21 17.87 -18.57
C GLY A 369 8.77 16.87 -17.56
N LEU A 370 8.30 15.61 -17.59
CA LEU A 370 8.73 14.55 -16.67
C LEU A 370 10.22 14.23 -16.80
N LYS A 371 10.79 14.36 -18.01
CA LYS A 371 12.21 14.04 -18.27
C LYS A 371 13.17 14.97 -17.53
N HIS A 372 12.70 16.13 -17.09
CA HIS A 372 13.51 17.15 -16.43
C HIS A 372 13.47 17.06 -14.89
N LEU A 373 12.72 16.11 -14.32
CA LEU A 373 12.56 15.92 -12.88
C LEU A 373 13.18 14.59 -12.43
N PRO A 374 14.50 14.51 -12.20
CA PRO A 374 15.18 13.27 -11.83
C PRO A 374 14.71 12.70 -10.47
N GLU A 375 14.16 13.53 -9.60
CA GLU A 375 13.59 13.12 -8.30
C GLU A 375 12.15 12.61 -8.35
N LEU A 376 11.47 12.79 -9.49
CA LEU A 376 10.09 12.36 -9.67
C LEU A 376 10.02 10.85 -9.76
N VAL A 377 9.20 10.25 -8.88
CA VAL A 377 8.84 8.84 -8.99
C VAL A 377 7.45 8.73 -9.61
N LEU A 378 7.37 8.22 -10.84
CA LEU A 378 6.10 7.78 -11.41
C LEU A 378 5.61 6.54 -10.65
N LEU A 379 4.33 6.55 -10.24
CA LEU A 379 3.76 5.37 -9.59
C LEU A 379 3.49 4.30 -10.64
N GLU A 380 4.17 3.16 -10.50
CA GLU A 380 4.03 1.99 -11.38
C GLU A 380 3.27 0.86 -10.67
N PRO A 381 2.42 0.11 -11.39
CA PRO A 381 2.08 0.31 -12.80
C PRO A 381 1.24 1.58 -13.04
N PRO A 382 1.34 2.22 -14.22
CA PRO A 382 0.56 3.42 -14.53
C PRO A 382 -0.94 3.12 -14.56
N LEU A 383 -1.76 4.10 -14.19
CA LEU A 383 -3.20 3.93 -14.14
C LEU A 383 -3.79 3.85 -15.55
N HIS A 384 -4.46 2.75 -15.88
CA HIS A 384 -5.31 2.68 -17.07
C HIS A 384 -6.62 3.47 -16.87
N THR A 385 -6.92 4.38 -17.81
CA THR A 385 -8.15 5.20 -17.80
C THR A 385 -9.44 4.38 -17.65
N GLU A 386 -9.50 3.21 -18.29
CA GLU A 386 -10.68 2.33 -18.23
C GLU A 386 -10.91 1.78 -16.81
N ARG A 387 -9.83 1.47 -16.08
CA ARG A 387 -9.88 1.04 -14.68
C ARG A 387 -10.38 2.16 -13.77
N GLU A 388 -9.87 3.38 -13.97
CA GLU A 388 -10.34 4.58 -13.23
C GLU A 388 -11.84 4.84 -13.47
N ARG A 389 -12.30 4.72 -14.73
CA ARG A 389 -13.70 4.91 -15.11
C ARG A 389 -14.62 3.92 -14.38
N LYS A 390 -14.28 2.63 -14.39
CA LYS A 390 -15.04 1.58 -13.70
C LYS A 390 -15.06 1.81 -12.18
N ALA A 391 -13.90 2.16 -11.60
CA ALA A 391 -13.80 2.45 -10.17
C ALA A 391 -14.62 3.68 -9.76
N TRP A 392 -14.65 4.72 -10.60
CA TRP A 392 -15.48 5.89 -10.38
C TRP A 392 -16.97 5.55 -10.43
N GLN A 393 -17.39 4.71 -11.39
CA GLN A 393 -18.78 4.24 -11.45
C GLN A 393 -19.15 3.46 -10.20
N LEU A 394 -18.30 2.52 -9.77
CA LEU A 394 -18.48 1.80 -8.51
C LEU A 394 -18.67 2.77 -7.33
N GLN A 395 -17.85 3.82 -7.23
CA GLN A 395 -17.96 4.82 -6.16
C GLN A 395 -19.31 5.56 -6.18
N ILE A 396 -19.90 5.80 -7.35
CA ILE A 396 -21.25 6.36 -7.48
C ILE A 396 -22.28 5.35 -6.98
N ASP A 397 -22.17 4.09 -7.42
CA ASP A 397 -23.13 3.04 -7.06
C ASP A 397 -23.11 2.75 -5.55
N LEU A 398 -21.93 2.73 -4.93
CA LEU A 398 -21.77 2.59 -3.48
C LEU A 398 -22.42 3.74 -2.70
N LYS A 399 -22.44 4.97 -3.24
CA LYS A 399 -23.14 6.10 -2.60
C LYS A 399 -24.66 5.93 -2.63
N VAL A 400 -25.20 5.27 -3.65
CA VAL A 400 -26.63 4.94 -3.72
C VAL A 400 -27.00 3.95 -2.62
N ILE A 401 -26.19 2.89 -2.43
CA ILE A 401 -26.38 1.94 -1.33
C ILE A 401 -26.39 2.68 0.02
N LEU A 402 -25.39 3.53 0.26
CA LEU A 402 -25.29 4.27 1.52
C LEU A 402 -26.53 5.13 1.78
N ARG A 403 -27.02 5.86 0.76
CA ARG A 403 -28.22 6.69 0.90
C ARG A 403 -29.44 5.86 1.27
N ASN A 404 -29.67 4.74 0.58
CA ASN A 404 -30.83 3.89 0.83
C ASN A 404 -30.82 3.32 2.25
N VAL A 405 -29.67 2.82 2.71
CA VAL A 405 -29.53 2.28 4.07
C VAL A 405 -29.68 3.38 5.13
N SER A 406 -29.18 4.59 4.86
CA SER A 406 -29.38 5.74 5.75
C SER A 406 -30.85 6.17 5.87
N GLU A 407 -31.62 6.09 4.78
CA GLU A 407 -33.06 6.40 4.77
C GLU A 407 -33.89 5.35 5.51
N GLU A 408 -33.52 4.07 5.46
CA GLU A 408 -34.23 2.99 6.17
C GLU A 408 -34.00 3.00 7.70
N HIS A 409 -32.91 3.63 8.16
CA HIS A 409 -32.52 3.68 9.58
C HIS A 409 -32.74 5.05 10.24
N SER A 410 -33.24 6.03 9.48
CA SER A 410 -33.66 7.35 9.99
C SER A 410 -35.13 7.31 10.36
#